data_AF-A0A8T3NN77-F1
#
_entry.id   AF-A0A8T3NN77-F1
#
_cell.length_a   1.000
_cell.length_b   1.000
_cell.length_c   1.000
_cell.angle_alpha   90.00
_cell.angle_beta   90.00
_cell.angle_gamma   90.00
#
_symmetry.space_group_name_H-M   'P 1'
#
loop_
_entity.id
_entity.type
_entity.pdbx_description
1 polymer ?
#
loop_
_entity_poly.entity_id
_entity_poly.type
_entity_poly.pdbx_seq_one_letter_code
_entity_poly.pdbx_strand_id
1 'polypeptide(L)'
;MTRRQLIHETRALITEGERLQAAPSLGSLQVWLQRSDDLLAGAWGPMDRYHLAWLMVGRPKEIVRGRLMTRAEEESYVREVADQKTAALLMSLRAIDEQAMPFLGETQE
;
A
#
# COMPACT_ATOMS: atom_id res chain seq x y z
N MET A 1 4.69 -8.24 16.68
CA MET A 1 4.68 -6.78 16.45
C MET A 1 3.68 -6.17 17.40
N THR A 2 3.99 -5.03 18.00
CA THR A 2 3.06 -4.36 18.91
C THR A 2 2.05 -3.52 18.14
N ARG A 3 0.87 -3.28 18.73
CA ARG A 3 -0.16 -2.43 18.12
C ARG A 3 0.37 -1.04 17.77
N ARG A 4 1.15 -0.46 18.69
CA ARG A 4 1.78 0.85 18.54
C ARG A 4 2.76 0.89 17.37
N GLN A 5 3.55 -0.17 17.18
CA GLN A 5 4.45 -0.32 16.02
C GLN A 5 3.65 -0.36 14.73
N LEU A 6 2.62 -1.21 14.65
CA LEU A 6 1.79 -1.34 13.45
C LEU A 6 1.09 -0.02 13.08
N ILE A 7 0.54 0.70 14.05
CA ILE A 7 -0.06 2.04 13.84
C ILE A 7 1.00 3.02 13.29
N HIS A 8 2.18 3.05 13.90
CA HIS A 8 3.26 3.95 13.47
C HIS A 8 3.71 3.67 12.04
N GLU A 9 3.96 2.40 11.71
CA GLU A 9 4.40 2.00 10.37
C GLU A 9 3.32 2.24 9.32
N THR A 10 2.04 1.97 9.64
CA THR A 10 0.92 2.24 8.74
C THR A 10 0.80 3.74 8.42
N ARG A 11 0.92 4.61 9.42
CA ARG A 11 0.90 6.08 9.24
C ARG A 11 2.07 6.57 8.39
N ALA A 12 3.26 5.99 8.57
CA ALA A 12 4.44 6.31 7.76
C ALA A 12 4.23 5.93 6.28
N LEU A 13 3.63 4.77 6.01
CA LEU A 13 3.29 4.36 4.64
C LEU A 13 2.22 5.23 4.01
N ILE A 14 1.20 5.67 4.77
CA ILE A 14 0.20 6.63 4.28
C ILE A 14 0.87 7.94 3.84
N THR A 15 1.76 8.48 4.68
CA THR A 15 2.51 9.71 4.36
C THR A 15 3.40 9.56 3.13
N GLU A 16 4.00 8.37 2.93
CA GLU A 16 4.76 8.08 1.70
C GLU A 16 3.84 7.98 0.48
N GLY A 17 2.66 7.38 0.61
CA GLY A 17 1.65 7.32 -0.45
C GLY A 17 1.20 8.71 -0.90
N GLU A 18 0.94 9.61 0.04
CA GLU A 18 0.63 11.02 -0.24
C GLU A 18 1.80 11.75 -0.94
N ARG A 19 3.04 11.47 -0.54
CA ARG A 19 4.23 12.00 -1.23
C ARG A 19 4.38 11.46 -2.65
N LEU A 20 4.08 10.19 -2.89
CA LEU A 20 4.06 9.60 -4.23
C LEU A 20 2.99 10.21 -5.12
N GLN A 21 1.84 10.58 -4.56
CA GLN A 21 0.86 11.36 -5.30
C GLN A 21 1.42 12.73 -5.66
N ALA A 22 2.11 13.44 -4.76
CA ALA A 22 2.69 14.75 -5.08
C ALA A 22 3.85 14.68 -6.10
N ALA A 23 4.73 13.69 -5.96
CA ALA A 23 5.93 13.47 -6.78
C ALA A 23 5.98 12.02 -7.31
N PRO A 24 5.28 11.74 -8.42
CA PRO A 24 5.14 10.37 -8.91
C PRO A 24 6.44 9.78 -9.46
N SER A 25 6.72 8.52 -9.12
CA SER A 25 7.84 7.74 -9.63
C SER A 25 7.51 6.25 -9.58
N LEU A 26 7.70 5.53 -10.70
CA LEU A 26 7.48 4.07 -10.73
C LEU A 26 8.38 3.29 -9.78
N GLY A 27 9.66 3.66 -9.69
CA GLY A 27 10.62 2.98 -8.82
C GLY A 27 10.22 3.12 -7.34
N SER A 28 9.90 4.34 -6.92
CA SER A 28 9.44 4.60 -5.56
C SER A 28 8.09 3.91 -5.27
N LEU A 29 7.19 3.87 -6.26
CA LEU A 29 5.92 3.16 -6.15
C LEU A 29 6.12 1.65 -5.92
N GLN A 30 7.01 1.00 -6.68
CA GLN A 30 7.29 -0.44 -6.52
C GLN A 30 7.78 -0.77 -5.11
N VAL A 31 8.73 0.01 -4.60
CA VAL A 31 9.26 -0.17 -3.24
C VAL A 31 8.19 0.05 -2.18
N TRP A 32 7.37 1.10 -2.35
CA TRP A 32 6.30 1.42 -1.42
C TRP A 32 5.20 0.35 -1.41
N LEU A 33 4.82 -0.18 -2.58
CA LEU A 33 3.88 -1.30 -2.69
C LEU A 33 4.39 -2.53 -1.97
N GLN A 34 5.64 -2.94 -2.23
CA GLN A 34 6.25 -4.10 -1.58
C GLN A 34 6.22 -3.96 -0.05
N ARG A 35 6.68 -2.82 0.48
CA ARG A 35 6.67 -2.56 1.93
C ARG A 35 5.26 -2.58 2.52
N SER A 36 4.29 -2.05 1.78
CA SER A 36 2.89 -2.03 2.21
C SER A 36 2.29 -3.43 2.22
N ASP A 37 2.62 -4.25 1.22
CA ASP A 37 2.19 -5.65 1.15
C ASP A 37 2.80 -6.47 2.28
N ASP A 38 4.10 -6.31 2.55
CA ASP A 38 4.79 -7.00 3.64
C ASP A 38 4.19 -6.66 5.01
N LEU A 39 3.90 -5.38 5.27
CA LEU A 39 3.27 -4.95 6.53
C LEU A 39 1.88 -5.55 6.69
N LEU A 40 1.04 -5.43 5.65
CA LEU A 40 -0.33 -5.94 5.69
C LEU A 40 -0.38 -7.45 5.78
N ALA A 41 0.49 -8.17 5.07
CA ALA A 41 0.59 -9.62 5.17
C ALA A 41 1.06 -10.07 6.56
N GLY A 42 1.97 -9.31 7.18
CA GLY A 42 2.39 -9.56 8.55
C GLY A 42 1.27 -9.41 9.58
N ALA A 43 0.38 -8.42 9.41
CA ALA A 43 -0.72 -8.16 10.33
C ALA A 43 -1.96 -9.02 10.06
N TRP A 44 -2.33 -9.25 8.80
CA TRP A 44 -3.61 -9.85 8.42
C TRP A 44 -3.46 -11.25 7.80
N GLY A 45 -2.24 -11.70 7.57
CA GLY A 45 -1.91 -13.01 7.03
C GLY A 45 -1.78 -13.00 5.50
N PRO A 46 -1.47 -14.17 4.91
CA PRO A 46 -1.36 -14.32 3.46
C PRO A 46 -2.69 -13.96 2.80
N MET A 47 -2.70 -12.84 2.08
CA MET A 47 -3.87 -12.28 1.41
C MET A 47 -4.21 -13.11 0.15
N ASP A 48 -5.33 -13.84 0.13
CA ASP A 48 -5.80 -14.67 -1.01
C ASP A 48 -6.15 -13.84 -2.26
N ARG A 49 -6.37 -14.49 -3.41
CA ARG A 49 -6.77 -13.99 -4.73
C ARG A 49 -7.91 -12.96 -4.75
N TYR A 50 -8.78 -12.94 -3.74
CA TYR A 50 -9.79 -11.89 -3.57
C TYR A 50 -9.21 -10.59 -2.99
N HIS A 51 -8.19 -10.67 -2.15
CA HIS A 51 -7.41 -9.53 -1.68
C HIS A 51 -6.44 -9.03 -2.77
N LEU A 52 -6.05 -9.88 -3.72
CA LEU A 52 -5.41 -9.42 -4.95
C LEU A 52 -6.29 -8.43 -5.72
N ALA A 53 -7.63 -8.42 -5.63
CA ALA A 53 -8.41 -7.34 -6.26
C ALA A 53 -8.25 -5.98 -5.53
N TRP A 54 -7.93 -6.01 -4.23
CA TRP A 54 -7.58 -4.85 -3.40
C TRP A 54 -6.12 -4.42 -3.55
N LEU A 55 -5.24 -5.36 -3.97
CA LEU A 55 -3.80 -5.16 -4.21
C LEU A 55 -3.43 -5.04 -5.70
N MET A 56 -4.35 -5.37 -6.61
CA MET A 56 -4.26 -5.16 -8.07
C MET A 56 -4.60 -3.72 -8.44
N VAL A 57 -4.37 -2.82 -7.50
CA VAL A 57 -3.78 -1.55 -7.81
C VAL A 57 -2.49 -1.85 -8.58
N GLY A 58 -2.57 -1.74 -9.92
CA GLY A 58 -1.85 -2.61 -10.85
C GLY A 58 -0.40 -2.96 -10.49
N ARG A 59 0.02 -4.17 -10.84
CA ARG A 59 1.45 -4.39 -11.03
C ARG A 59 1.94 -3.39 -12.08
N PRO A 60 2.94 -2.55 -11.78
CA PRO A 60 3.45 -1.58 -12.74
C PRO A 60 3.80 -2.27 -14.03
N LYS A 61 3.06 -1.93 -15.08
CA LYS A 61 3.37 -2.36 -16.45
C LYS A 61 4.15 -1.23 -17.07
N GLU A 62 5.44 -1.42 -17.25
CA GLU A 62 6.26 -0.45 -17.99
C GLU A 62 5.79 -0.34 -19.46
N ILE A 63 5.06 -1.34 -19.95
CA ILE A 63 4.60 -1.45 -21.34
C ILE A 63 3.08 -1.27 -21.42
N VAL A 64 2.65 -0.25 -22.16
CA VAL A 64 1.25 0.00 -22.56
C VAL A 64 1.14 -0.20 -24.05
N ARG A 65 0.29 -1.14 -24.49
CA ARG A 65 0.01 -1.43 -25.91
C ARG A 65 1.29 -1.70 -26.74
N GLY A 66 2.26 -2.41 -26.17
CA GLY A 66 3.50 -2.80 -26.87
C GLY A 66 4.58 -1.71 -26.95
N ARG A 67 4.37 -0.54 -26.32
CA ARG A 67 5.39 0.50 -26.16
C ARG A 67 5.61 0.83 -24.68
N LEU A 68 6.73 1.47 -24.36
CA LEU A 68 6.93 2.06 -23.03
C LEU A 68 5.84 3.10 -22.75
N MET A 69 5.45 3.21 -21.47
CA MET A 69 4.60 4.31 -21.00
C MET A 69 5.24 5.65 -21.35
N THR A 70 4.41 6.62 -21.73
CA THR A 70 4.83 8.02 -21.69
C THR A 70 4.93 8.47 -20.24
N ARG A 71 5.72 9.51 -19.98
CA ARG A 71 5.85 10.09 -18.63
C ARG A 71 4.50 10.49 -18.02
N ALA A 72 3.56 11.02 -18.82
CA ALA A 72 2.25 11.41 -18.33
C ALA A 72 1.38 10.19 -17.95
N GLU A 73 1.44 9.12 -18.74
CA GLU A 73 0.76 7.85 -18.41
C GLU A 73 1.35 7.23 -17.16
N GLU A 74 2.68 7.28 -17.02
CA GLU A 74 3.38 6.82 -15.83
C GLU A 74 2.95 7.60 -14.59
N GLU A 75 3.00 8.93 -14.64
CA GLU A 75 2.64 9.79 -13.51
C GLU A 75 1.16 9.61 -13.12
N SER A 76 0.26 9.49 -14.09
CA SER A 76 -1.16 9.21 -13.84
C SER A 76 -1.36 7.84 -13.19
N TYR A 77 -0.66 6.83 -13.70
CA TYR A 77 -0.71 5.47 -13.17
C TYR A 77 -0.22 5.43 -11.72
N VAL A 78 0.92 6.06 -11.43
CA VAL A 78 1.46 6.11 -10.07
C VAL A 78 0.50 6.82 -9.11
N ARG A 79 -0.12 7.93 -9.53
CA ARG A 79 -1.11 8.64 -8.69
C ARG A 79 -2.32 7.77 -8.38
N GLU A 80 -2.90 7.14 -9.41
CA GLU A 80 -4.03 6.24 -9.25
C GLU A 80 -3.69 5.09 -8.29
N VAL A 81 -2.49 4.51 -8.45
CA VAL A 81 -2.09 3.38 -7.62
C VAL A 81 -1.83 3.83 -6.17
N ALA A 82 -1.10 4.93 -6.00
CA ALA A 82 -0.82 5.48 -4.69
C ALA A 82 -2.10 5.86 -3.93
N ASP A 83 -3.11 6.41 -4.61
CA ASP A 83 -4.40 6.76 -4.01
C ASP A 83 -5.14 5.54 -3.47
N GLN A 84 -5.38 4.53 -4.32
CA GLN A 84 -6.12 3.32 -3.94
C GLN A 84 -5.44 2.56 -2.79
N LYS A 85 -4.12 2.41 -2.85
CA LYS A 85 -3.36 1.70 -1.82
C LYS A 85 -3.28 2.51 -0.52
N THR A 86 -3.25 3.84 -0.58
CA THR A 86 -3.36 4.70 0.61
C THR A 86 -4.72 4.56 1.28
N ALA A 87 -5.81 4.47 0.52
CA ALA A 87 -7.15 4.20 1.06
C ALA A 87 -7.22 2.85 1.79
N ALA A 88 -6.59 1.80 1.25
CA ALA A 88 -6.48 0.50 1.91
C ALA A 88 -5.71 0.58 3.24
N LEU A 89 -4.60 1.31 3.28
CA LEU A 89 -3.83 1.55 4.51
C LEU A 89 -4.63 2.33 5.55
N LEU A 90 -5.41 3.34 5.15
CA LEU A 90 -6.30 4.09 6.03
C LEU A 90 -7.37 3.20 6.66
N MET A 91 -7.96 2.29 5.87
CA MET A 91 -8.93 1.32 6.39
C MET A 91 -8.28 0.35 7.39
N SER A 92 -7.06 -0.14 7.10
CA SER A 92 -6.29 -0.95 8.04
C SER A 92 -5.99 -0.18 9.32
N LEU A 93 -5.54 1.08 9.21
CA LEU A 93 -5.26 1.94 10.35
C LEU A 93 -6.51 2.12 11.23
N ARG A 94 -7.67 2.39 10.63
CA ARG A 94 -8.94 2.50 11.36
C ARG A 94 -9.29 1.20 12.09
N ALA A 95 -9.12 0.04 11.45
CA ALA A 95 -9.41 -1.25 12.08
C ALA A 95 -8.55 -1.46 13.34
N ILE A 96 -7.29 -1.04 13.31
CA ILE A 96 -6.35 -1.23 14.42
C ILE A 96 -6.52 -0.14 15.50
N ASP A 97 -6.60 1.13 15.11
CA ASP A 97 -6.57 2.28 16.02
C ASP A 97 -7.95 2.54 16.63
N GLU A 98 -9.01 2.54 15.82
CA GLU A 98 -10.36 2.91 16.27
C GLU A 98 -11.19 1.69 16.70
N GLN A 99 -11.06 0.56 16.00
CA GLN A 99 -11.90 -0.62 16.25
C GLN A 99 -11.23 -1.66 17.15
N ALA A 100 -9.99 -1.39 17.59
CA ALA A 100 -9.21 -2.31 18.41
C ALA A 100 -9.14 -3.74 17.86
N MET A 101 -9.20 -3.91 16.53
CA MET A 101 -9.23 -5.23 15.91
C MET A 101 -7.93 -5.99 16.23
N PRO A 102 -7.99 -7.24 16.69
CA PRO A 102 -6.80 -8.05 16.90
C PRO A 102 -6.17 -8.44 15.56
N PHE A 103 -4.85 -8.57 15.53
CA PHE A 103 -4.10 -8.94 14.32
C PHE A 103 -3.10 -10.07 14.57
N LEU A 104 -2.63 -10.72 13.50
CA LEU A 104 -1.73 -11.85 13.60
C LEU A 104 -0.39 -11.46 14.20
N GLY A 105 0.10 -12.27 15.14
CA GLY A 105 1.37 -12.00 15.81
C GLY A 105 1.36 -10.70 16.64
N GLU A 106 0.17 -10.18 17.00
CA GLU A 106 0.05 -9.12 17.98
C GLU A 106 0.64 -9.60 19.30
N THR A 107 1.74 -8.95 19.68
CA THR A 107 2.36 -9.15 20.99
C THR A 107 1.83 -8.07 21.91
N GLN A 108 1.50 -8.47 23.14
CA GLN A 108 1.24 -7.53 24.23
C GLN A 108 2.46 -6.62 24.37
N GLU A 109 2.23 -5.31 24.40
CA GLU A 109 3.19 -4.29 24.82
C GLU A 109 2.66 -3.66 26.11
#